data_AF-A0A3C0IY75-F1
#
_entry.id   AF-A0A3C0IY75-F1
#
_cell.length_a   1.000
_cell.length_b   1.000
_cell.length_c   1.000
_cell.angle_alpha   90.00
_cell.angle_beta   90.00
_cell.angle_gamma   90.00
#
_symmetry.space_group_name_H-M   'P 1'
#
loop_
_entity.id
_entity.type
_entity.pdbx_description
1 polymer ?
#
loop_
_entity_poly.entity_id
_entity_poly.type
_entity_poly.pdbx_seq_one_letter_code
_entity_poly.pdbx_strand_id
1 'polypeptide(L)'
;QGRKKTSEYGTQLREKQKLRRIYGIHEAQFARYFDIAERRRGITGENLLAVLEMRIDNIVYRLGMADSRAQARQLVRHGHFAVNGK
;
A
#
# COMPACT_ATOMS: atom_id res chain seq x y z
N GLN A 1 28.82 -19.04 -9.74
CA GLN A 1 27.50 -18.90 -10.41
C GLN A 1 27.15 -17.42 -10.48
N GLY A 2 27.29 -16.80 -11.66
CA GLY A 2 27.11 -15.35 -11.81
C GLY A 2 25.65 -14.95 -11.66
N ARG A 3 25.34 -14.11 -10.66
CA ARG A 3 24.02 -13.50 -10.50
C ARG A 3 23.74 -12.66 -11.75
N LYS A 4 22.81 -13.11 -12.60
CA LYS A 4 22.34 -12.33 -13.75
C LYS A 4 21.95 -10.93 -13.25
N LYS A 5 22.55 -9.89 -13.82
CA LYS A 5 22.14 -8.50 -13.56
C LYS A 5 20.65 -8.40 -13.89
N THR A 6 19.84 -8.06 -12.89
CA THR A 6 18.41 -7.80 -13.10
C THR A 6 18.25 -6.64 -14.07
N SER A 7 17.36 -6.79 -15.05
CA SER A 7 17.00 -5.69 -15.93
C SER A 7 16.36 -4.55 -15.13
N GLU A 8 16.36 -3.34 -15.69
CA GLU A 8 15.69 -2.19 -15.08
C GLU A 8 14.20 -2.48 -14.80
N TYR A 9 13.51 -3.08 -15.78
CA TYR A 9 12.14 -3.59 -15.62
C TYR A 9 12.03 -4.58 -14.45
N GLY A 10 12.97 -5.52 -14.32
CA GLY A 10 13.00 -6.47 -13.21
C GLY A 10 13.16 -5.82 -11.84
N THR A 11 13.94 -4.73 -11.78
CA THR A 11 14.10 -3.92 -10.57
C THR A 11 12.81 -3.18 -10.22
N GLN A 12 12.19 -2.51 -11.20
CA GLN A 12 10.91 -1.81 -11.01
C GLN A 12 9.79 -2.78 -10.60
N LEU A 13 9.71 -3.95 -11.24
CA LEU A 13 8.77 -5.00 -10.90
C LEU A 13 8.97 -5.48 -9.45
N ARG A 14 10.22 -5.65 -9.01
CA ARG A 14 10.52 -6.05 -7.63
C ARG A 14 10.05 -5.04 -6.62
N GLU A 15 10.29 -3.75 -6.84
CA GLU A 15 9.82 -2.69 -5.95
C GLU A 15 8.29 -2.63 -5.90
N LYS A 16 7.62 -2.76 -7.04
CA LYS A 16 6.16 -2.88 -7.11
C LYS A 16 5.64 -4.07 -6.29
N GLN A 17 6.23 -5.26 -6.46
CA GLN A 17 5.83 -6.45 -5.71
C GLN A 17 6.13 -6.32 -4.21
N LYS A 18 7.22 -5.66 -3.84
CA LYS A 18 7.58 -5.37 -2.45
C LYS A 18 6.53 -4.49 -1.78
N LEU A 19 6.16 -3.37 -2.40
CA LEU A 19 5.11 -2.49 -1.90
C LEU A 19 3.76 -3.22 -1.76
N ARG A 20 3.36 -3.97 -2.80
CA ARG A 20 2.12 -4.76 -2.77
C ARG A 20 2.08 -5.75 -1.61
N ARG A 21 3.20 -6.42 -1.31
CA ARG A 21 3.28 -7.35 -0.17
C ARG A 21 3.24 -6.64 1.17
N ILE A 22 3.96 -5.52 1.32
CA ILE A 22 3.99 -4.74 2.56
C ILE A 22 2.58 -4.24 2.94
N TYR A 23 1.88 -3.63 1.98
CA TYR A 23 0.53 -3.11 2.20
C TYR A 23 -0.56 -4.19 2.01
N GLY A 24 -0.19 -5.40 1.60
CA GLY A 24 -1.09 -6.53 1.40
C GLY A 24 -2.20 -6.27 0.37
N ILE A 25 -1.90 -5.61 -0.76
CA ILE A 25 -2.90 -5.22 -1.76
C ILE A 25 -2.79 -6.01 -3.07
N HIS A 26 -3.95 -6.30 -3.67
CA HIS A 26 -4.03 -6.95 -4.98
C HIS A 26 -3.57 -6.02 -6.10
N GLU A 27 -3.17 -6.61 -7.22
CA GLU A 27 -2.65 -5.90 -8.39
C GLU A 27 -3.65 -4.86 -8.93
N ALA A 28 -4.92 -5.25 -9.09
CA ALA A 28 -5.96 -4.34 -9.57
C ALA A 28 -6.19 -3.14 -8.63
N GLN A 29 -6.04 -3.33 -7.32
CA GLN A 29 -6.15 -2.24 -6.35
C GLN A 29 -4.92 -1.34 -6.37
N PHE A 30 -3.73 -1.92 -6.53
CA PHE A 30 -2.48 -1.17 -6.69
C PHE A 30 -2.51 -0.29 -7.94
N ALA A 31 -2.98 -0.82 -9.07
CA ALA A 31 -3.15 -0.07 -10.32
C ALA A 31 -4.05 1.16 -10.12
N ARG A 32 -5.21 0.99 -9.47
CA ARG A 32 -6.10 2.12 -9.16
C ARG A 32 -5.44 3.19 -8.29
N TYR A 33 -4.63 2.80 -7.31
CA TYR A 33 -3.90 3.78 -6.50
C TYR A 33 -2.81 4.51 -7.27
N PHE A 34 -2.16 3.81 -8.20
CA PHE A 34 -1.20 4.42 -9.10
C PHE A 34 -1.88 5.48 -9.98
N ASP A 35 -3.04 5.18 -10.56
CA ASP A 35 -3.81 6.15 -11.36
C ASP A 35 -4.22 7.39 -10.53
N ILE A 36 -4.59 7.18 -9.26
CA ILE A 36 -4.89 8.28 -8.33
C ILE A 36 -3.63 9.11 -8.03
N ALA A 37 -2.49 8.45 -7.83
CA ALA A 37 -1.23 9.10 -7.52
C ALA A 37 -0.68 9.91 -8.71
N GLU A 38 -0.84 9.41 -9.93
CA GLU A 38 -0.41 10.06 -11.17
C GLU A 38 -1.22 11.33 -11.45
N ARG A 39 -2.51 11.34 -11.09
CA ARG A 39 -3.37 12.54 -11.24
C ARG A 39 -3.06 13.64 -10.23
N ARG A 40 -2.32 13.35 -9.17
CA ARG A 40 -1.92 14.35 -8.16
C ARG A 40 -0.71 15.12 -8.65
N ARG A 41 -0.67 16.42 -8.36
CA ARG A 41 0.51 17.26 -8.64
C ARG A 41 1.71 16.75 -7.81
N GLY A 42 2.92 16.84 -8.37
CA GLY A 42 4.16 16.44 -7.71
C GLY A 42 4.71 15.09 -8.23
N ILE A 43 5.57 14.46 -7.42
CA ILE A 43 6.25 13.21 -7.80
C ILE A 43 5.31 12.02 -7.58
N THR A 44 4.98 11.29 -8.65
CA THR A 44 4.04 10.15 -8.61
C THR A 44 4.41 9.08 -7.60
N GLY A 45 5.70 8.78 -7.43
CA GLY A 45 6.18 7.79 -6.45
C GLY A 45 5.88 8.19 -5.00
N GLU A 46 6.09 9.46 -4.64
CA GLU A 46 5.77 9.99 -3.32
C GLU A 46 4.26 10.04 -3.10
N ASN A 47 3.52 10.48 -4.12
CA ASN A 47 2.05 10.48 -4.10
C ASN A 47 1.49 9.07 -3.89
N LEU A 48 2.07 8.05 -4.52
CA LEU A 48 1.66 6.66 -4.34
C LEU A 48 1.89 6.19 -2.91
N LEU A 49 3.07 6.48 -2.34
CA LEU A 49 3.37 6.13 -0.95
C LEU A 49 2.42 6.85 0.02
N ALA A 50 2.14 8.13 -0.21
CA ALA A 50 1.19 8.89 0.60
C ALA A 50 -0.20 8.26 0.55
N VAL A 51 -0.70 7.91 -0.64
CA VAL A 51 -2.01 7.25 -0.81
C VAL A 51 -2.07 5.90 -0.09
N LEU A 52 -0.99 5.11 -0.15
CA LEU A 52 -0.93 3.82 0.55
C LEU A 52 -0.87 3.99 2.07
N GLU A 53 -0.15 5.01 2.56
CA GLU A 53 -0.01 5.26 3.99
C GLU A 53 -1.31 5.79 4.62
N MET A 54 -2.12 6.52 3.86
CA MET A 54 -3.42 7.08 4.28
C MET A 54 -4.57 6.05 4.38
N ARG A 55 -4.35 4.79 4.04
CA ARG A 55 -5.41 3.77 4.14
C ARG A 55 -5.77 3.53 5.60
N ILE A 56 -7.06 3.42 5.91
CA ILE A 56 -7.56 3.21 7.28
C ILE A 56 -6.94 1.96 7.93
N ASP A 57 -6.83 0.84 7.19
CA ASP A 57 -6.19 -0.37 7.71
C ASP A 57 -4.71 -0.17 8.05
N ASN A 58 -3.99 0.65 7.27
CA ASN A 58 -2.60 0.98 7.56
C ASN A 58 -2.48 1.97 8.74
N ILE A 59 -3.36 2.95 8.85
CA ILE A 59 -3.40 3.89 9.98
C ILE A 59 -3.66 3.15 11.28
N VAL A 60 -4.67 2.26 11.33
CA VAL A 60 -4.99 1.44 12.50
C VAL A 60 -3.77 0.60 12.93
N TYR A 61 -3.07 -0.01 11.99
CA TYR A 61 -1.83 -0.74 12.27
C TYR A 61 -0.72 0.18 12.80
N ARG A 62 -0.52 1.37 12.19
CA ARG A 62 0.50 2.34 12.61
C ARG A 62 0.24 2.94 13.99
N LEU A 63 -1.03 3.08 14.36
CA LEU A 63 -1.45 3.53 15.70
C LEU A 63 -1.34 2.44 16.77
N GLY A 64 -0.91 1.22 16.41
CA GLY A 64 -0.76 0.11 17.36
C GLY A 64 -2.08 -0.50 17.83
N MET A 65 -3.19 -0.22 17.13
CA MET A 65 -4.52 -0.78 17.44
C MET A 65 -4.72 -2.19 16.88
N ALA A 66 -3.73 -2.73 16.15
CA ALA A 66 -3.70 -4.09 15.64
C ALA A 66 -2.25 -4.58 15.53
N ASP A 67 -2.02 -5.85 15.80
CA ASP A 67 -0.71 -6.52 15.77
C ASP A 67 -0.17 -6.72 14.35
N SER A 68 -1.07 -6.78 13.36
CA SER A 68 -0.69 -6.91 11.95
C SER A 68 -1.60 -6.11 11.02
N ARG A 69 -1.11 -5.77 9.83
CA ARG A 69 -1.92 -5.12 8.77
C ARG A 69 -3.10 -5.99 8.33
N ALA A 70 -2.97 -7.32 8.41
CA ALA A 70 -4.06 -8.23 8.07
C ALA A 70 -5.19 -8.16 9.12
N GLN A 71 -4.83 -8.16 10.41
CA GLN A 71 -5.77 -7.98 11.52
C GLN A 71 -6.42 -6.60 11.49
N ALA A 72 -5.64 -5.53 11.26
CA ALA A 72 -6.17 -4.18 11.11
C ALA A 72 -7.25 -4.11 10.02
N ARG A 73 -7.00 -4.75 8.87
CA ARG A 73 -7.96 -4.84 7.78
C ARG A 73 -9.23 -5.62 8.16
N GLN A 74 -9.10 -6.70 8.91
CA GLN A 74 -10.24 -7.46 9.40
C GLN A 74 -11.11 -6.59 10.32
N LEU A 75 -10.48 -5.91 11.28
CA LEU A 75 -11.18 -5.05 12.23
C LEU A 75 -11.92 -3.90 11.53
N VAL A 76 -11.26 -3.26 10.56
CA VAL A 76 -11.86 -2.20 9.73
C VAL A 76 -13.03 -2.75 8.90
N ARG A 77 -12.88 -3.92 8.26
CA ARG A 77 -13.97 -4.53 7.47
C ARG A 77 -15.17 -4.95 8.30
N HIS A 78 -14.95 -5.34 9.55
CA HIS A 78 -16.00 -5.74 10.48
C HIS A 78 -16.68 -4.53 11.16
N GLY A 79 -16.23 -3.30 10.90
CA GLY A 79 -16.86 -2.10 11.44
C GLY A 79 -16.51 -1.79 12.90
N HIS A 80 -15.37 -2.27 13.40
CA HIS A 80 -14.94 -1.97 14.78
C HIS A 80 -14.42 -0.53 14.97
N PHE A 81 -14.26 0.24 13.89
CA PHE A 81 -13.77 1.62 13.93
C PHE A 81 -14.77 2.56 13.28
N ALA A 82 -15.02 3.69 13.95
CA ALA A 82 -15.75 4.82 13.40
C ALA A 82 -14.76 5.95 13.00
N VAL A 83 -14.94 6.51 11.82
CA VAL A 83 -14.18 7.66 11.31
C VAL A 83 -15.10 8.87 11.31
N ASN A 84 -14.79 9.87 12.13
CA ASN A 84 -15.61 11.07 12.31
C ASN A 84 -17.07 10.77 12.71
N GLY A 85 -17.27 9.78 13.58
CA GLY A 85 -18.58 9.39 14.11
C GLY A 85 -19.43 8.52 13.17
N LYS A 86 -18.84 8.00 12.09
CA LYS A 86 -19.48 7.08 11.13
C LYS A 86 -18.63 5.86 10.82
#